data_AF-A0A962YGW3-F1
#
_entry.id   AF-A0A962YGW3-F1
#
_cell.length_a   1.000
_cell.length_b   1.000
_cell.length_c   1.000
_cell.angle_alpha   90.00
_cell.angle_beta   90.00
_cell.angle_gamma   90.00
#
_symmetry.space_group_name_H-M   'P 1'
#
loop_
_entity.id
_entity.type
_entity.pdbx_description
1 polymer ?
#
loop_
_entity_poly.entity_id
_entity_poly.type
_entity_poly.pdbx_seq_one_letter_code
_entity_poly.pdbx_strand_id
1 'polypeptide(L)'
;VGDVRGLGLLLAVELVADKESKRQLPLELVAPSRFQAIALEQGLAVYSRRTAGGRFGDWFMVSPPLTVSSEQVEEIAQGLAKALRSYEEELAGQGVLG
;
A
#
# COMPACT_ATOMS: atom_id res chain seq x y z
N VAL A 1 5.72 -3.45 -4.13
CA VAL A 1 4.53 -3.21 -4.98
C VAL A 1 4.50 -4.22 -6.11
N GLY A 2 3.49 -5.10 -6.12
CA GLY A 2 3.33 -6.17 -7.10
C GLY A 2 2.53 -5.73 -8.32
N ASP A 3 1.48 -4.94 -8.10
CA ASP A 3 0.58 -4.46 -9.14
C ASP A 3 -0.08 -3.15 -8.69
N VAL A 4 -0.45 -2.32 -9.66
CA VAL A 4 -1.26 -1.11 -9.47
C VAL A 4 -2.34 -1.12 -10.54
N ARG A 5 -3.60 -1.20 -10.10
CA ARG A 5 -4.75 -1.40 -11.01
C ARG A 5 -5.96 -0.60 -10.55
N GLY A 6 -6.86 -0.31 -11.47
CA GLY A 6 -8.10 0.39 -11.18
C GLY A 6 -8.59 1.22 -12.36
N LEU A 7 -9.58 2.08 -12.10
CA LEU A 7 -10.16 2.97 -13.10
C LEU A 7 -10.49 4.33 -12.48
N GLY A 8 -10.05 5.41 -13.13
CA GLY A 8 -10.26 6.77 -12.64
C GLY A 8 -9.64 6.98 -11.24
N LEU A 9 -10.44 7.51 -10.31
CA LEU A 9 -10.05 7.79 -8.94
C LEU A 9 -10.25 6.60 -7.99
N LEU A 10 -10.31 5.37 -8.50
CA LEU A 10 -10.41 4.16 -7.69
C LEU A 10 -9.28 3.21 -8.06
N LEU A 11 -8.21 3.24 -7.27
CA LEU A 11 -6.99 2.47 -7.51
C LEU A 11 -6.73 1.50 -6.35
N ALA A 12 -6.18 0.33 -6.68
CA ALA A 12 -5.67 -0.66 -5.74
C ALA A 12 -4.17 -0.87 -5.97
N VAL A 13 -3.42 -1.00 -4.88
CA VAL A 13 -1.98 -1.22 -4.87
C VAL A 13 -1.68 -2.51 -4.11
N GLU A 14 -1.09 -3.48 -4.80
CA GLU A 14 -0.73 -4.78 -4.23
C GLU A 14 0.65 -4.73 -3.55
N LEU A 15 0.72 -5.27 -2.34
CA LEU A 15 1.93 -5.43 -1.56
C LEU A 15 2.44 -6.87 -1.71
N VAL A 16 3.68 -7.00 -2.18
CA VAL A 16 4.37 -8.29 -2.39
C VAL A 16 5.79 -8.18 -1.86
N ALA A 17 6.33 -9.31 -1.40
CA ALA A 17 7.71 -9.45 -0.98
C ALA A 17 8.69 -9.55 -2.17
N ASP A 18 8.22 -10.02 -3.33
CA ASP A 18 9.01 -10.11 -4.54
C ASP A 18 8.17 -9.72 -5.76
N LYS A 19 8.71 -8.83 -6.61
CA LYS A 19 7.96 -8.24 -7.74
C LYS A 19 7.82 -9.19 -8.92
N GLU A 20 8.80 -10.08 -9.15
CA GLU A 20 8.86 -10.97 -10.30
C GLU A 20 7.95 -12.18 -10.09
N SER A 21 8.13 -12.90 -8.98
CA SER A 21 7.34 -14.07 -8.60
C SER A 21 5.98 -13.74 -8.00
N LYS A 22 5.72 -12.46 -7.66
CA LYS A 22 4.55 -12.01 -6.88
C LYS A 22 4.44 -12.71 -5.52
N ARG A 23 5.55 -13.16 -4.94
CA ARG A 23 5.57 -13.78 -3.61
C ARG A 23 4.94 -12.85 -2.59
N GLN A 24 3.93 -13.33 -1.88
CA GLN A 24 3.18 -12.57 -0.89
C GLN A 24 4.07 -12.22 0.32
N LEU A 25 3.72 -11.14 1.01
CA LEU A 25 4.27 -10.86 2.33
C LEU A 25 3.81 -11.92 3.35
N PRO A 26 4.62 -12.25 4.37
CA PRO A 26 4.19 -13.13 5.44
C PRO A 26 2.89 -12.66 6.13
N LEU A 27 1.98 -13.58 6.40
CA LEU A 27 0.61 -13.25 6.85
C LEU A 27 0.61 -12.60 8.25
N GLU A 28 1.56 -12.98 9.08
CA GLU A 28 1.81 -12.49 10.44
C GLU A 28 2.12 -10.99 10.50
N LEU A 29 2.56 -10.39 9.39
CA LEU A 29 2.86 -8.96 9.32
C LEU A 29 1.61 -8.09 9.26
N VAL A 30 0.44 -8.69 8.97
CA VAL A 30 -0.84 -7.99 8.81
C VAL A 30 -0.67 -6.74 7.93
N ALA A 31 0.04 -6.92 6.80
CA ALA A 31 0.62 -5.84 6.01
C ALA A 31 -0.34 -4.70 5.63
N PRO A 32 -1.61 -4.95 5.25
CA PRO A 32 -2.54 -3.87 4.93
C PRO A 32 -2.77 -2.93 6.13
N SER A 33 -2.98 -3.49 7.32
CA SER A 33 -3.23 -2.71 8.54
C SER A 33 -1.98 -1.97 9.00
N ARG A 34 -0.80 -2.59 8.89
CA ARG A 34 0.46 -1.91 9.23
C ARG A 34 0.74 -0.75 8.27
N PHE A 35 0.59 -0.99 6.96
CA PHE A 35 0.74 0.06 5.95
C PHE A 35 -0.27 1.20 6.14
N GLN A 36 -1.52 0.89 6.49
CA GLN A 36 -2.53 1.92 6.78
C GLN A 36 -2.11 2.84 7.94
N ALA A 37 -1.53 2.28 9.00
CA ALA A 37 -1.01 3.08 10.12
C ALA A 37 0.13 4.00 9.67
N ILE A 38 1.10 3.47 8.90
CA ILE A 38 2.21 4.26 8.36
C ILE A 38 1.70 5.37 7.42
N ALA A 39 0.73 5.07 6.56
CA ALA A 39 0.12 6.06 5.67
C ALA A 39 -0.57 7.18 6.47
N LEU A 40 -1.24 6.83 7.58
CA LEU A 40 -1.89 7.80 8.46
C LEU A 40 -0.87 8.74 9.13
N GLU A 41 0.30 8.23 9.53
CA GLU A 41 1.41 9.06 10.03
C GLU A 41 1.93 10.05 8.98
N GLN A 42 1.77 9.74 7.68
CA GLN A 42 2.06 10.64 6.56
C GLN A 42 0.87 11.54 6.18
N GLY A 43 -0.21 11.56 6.97
CA GLY A 43 -1.41 12.36 6.72
C GLY A 43 -2.38 11.77 5.70
N LEU A 44 -2.22 10.49 5.33
CA LEU A 44 -3.05 9.82 4.33
C LEU A 44 -3.96 8.75 4.95
N ALA A 45 -5.27 8.97 4.87
CA ALA A 45 -6.25 7.94 5.17
C ALA A 45 -6.47 7.05 3.94
N VAL A 46 -5.87 5.85 3.94
CA VAL A 46 -6.08 4.83 2.90
C VAL A 46 -7.07 3.77 3.36
N TYR A 47 -7.79 3.15 2.43
CA TYR A 47 -8.63 2.00 2.73
C TYR A 47 -7.80 0.73 2.62
N SER A 48 -7.71 -0.05 3.69
CA SER A 48 -7.02 -1.34 3.68
C SER A 48 -7.93 -2.39 4.33
N ARG A 49 -7.98 -3.59 3.74
CA ARG A 49 -8.70 -4.72 4.32
C ARG A 49 -8.09 -6.02 3.84
N ARG A 50 -7.79 -6.93 4.77
CA ARG A 50 -7.41 -8.30 4.42
C ARG A 50 -8.61 -9.03 3.80
N THR A 51 -8.48 -9.43 2.54
CA THR A 51 -9.53 -10.12 1.79
C THR A 51 -9.22 -11.61 1.71
N ALA A 52 -10.24 -12.47 1.84
CA ALA A 52 -10.09 -13.93 1.78
C ALA A 52 -8.97 -14.50 2.69
N GLY A 53 -8.76 -13.89 3.86
CA GLY A 53 -7.71 -14.30 4.80
C GLY A 53 -6.28 -14.06 4.32
N GLY A 54 -6.06 -13.24 3.29
CA GLY A 54 -4.74 -13.00 2.69
C GLY A 54 -4.36 -14.03 1.63
N ARG A 55 -5.25 -15.00 1.32
CA ARG A 55 -5.00 -16.07 0.34
C ARG A 55 -4.57 -15.54 -1.04
N PHE A 56 -5.09 -14.39 -1.44
CA PHE A 56 -4.85 -13.79 -2.75
C PHE A 56 -3.97 -12.53 -2.67
N GLY A 57 -3.19 -12.39 -1.59
CA GLY A 57 -2.30 -11.25 -1.39
C GLY A 57 -2.92 -10.17 -0.51
N ASP A 58 -2.10 -9.16 -0.26
CA ASP A 58 -2.43 -8.02 0.59
C ASP A 58 -2.36 -6.74 -0.26
N TRP A 59 -3.37 -5.88 -0.17
CA TRP A 59 -3.45 -4.63 -0.92
C TRP A 59 -4.14 -3.53 -0.12
N PHE A 60 -3.93 -2.29 -0.55
CA PHE A 60 -4.69 -1.13 -0.10
C PHE A 60 -5.30 -0.41 -1.30
N MET A 61 -6.29 0.44 -1.03
CA MET A 61 -7.01 1.22 -2.03
C MET A 61 -6.83 2.71 -1.79
N VAL A 62 -6.71 3.43 -2.89
CA VAL A 62 -6.64 4.89 -2.96
C VAL A 62 -7.89 5.34 -3.71
N SER A 63 -8.75 6.07 -3.00
CA SER A 63 -10.04 6.54 -3.52
C SER A 63 -10.34 7.94 -3.00
N PRO A 64 -9.64 8.98 -3.51
CA PRO A 64 -9.87 10.35 -3.07
C PRO A 64 -11.28 10.83 -3.46
N PRO A 65 -11.75 11.94 -2.87
CA PRO A 65 -12.99 12.59 -3.30
C PRO A 65 -12.96 12.93 -4.80
N LEU A 66 -14.11 12.91 -5.45
CA LEU A 66 -14.22 13.26 -6.88
C LEU A 66 -13.90 14.73 -7.19
N THR A 67 -13.81 15.56 -6.14
CA THR A 67 -13.43 16.98 -6.21
C THR A 67 -11.93 17.21 -6.06
N VAL A 68 -11.11 16.15 -5.99
CA VAL A 68 -9.65 16.26 -5.81
C VAL A 68 -9.02 17.04 -6.96
N SER A 69 -8.12 17.98 -6.64
CA SER A 69 -7.35 18.72 -7.65
C SER A 69 -6.11 17.96 -8.09
N SER A 70 -5.47 18.40 -9.17
CA SER A 70 -4.22 17.77 -9.66
C SER A 70 -3.08 17.94 -8.65
N GLU A 71 -3.03 19.08 -7.96
CA GLU A 71 -2.06 19.37 -6.90
C GLU A 71 -2.26 18.43 -5.71
N GLN A 72 -3.50 18.20 -5.30
CA GLN A 72 -3.81 17.24 -4.22
C GLN A 72 -3.51 15.80 -4.63
N VAL A 73 -3.69 15.43 -5.91
CA VAL A 73 -3.26 14.11 -6.41
C VAL A 73 -1.74 13.95 -6.28
N GLU A 74 -0.97 14.98 -6.59
CA GLU A 74 0.49 14.97 -6.41
C GLU A 74 0.87 14.85 -4.92
N GLU A 75 0.20 15.57 -4.02
CA GLU A 75 0.38 15.44 -2.57
C GLU A 75 0.11 14.01 -2.09
N ILE A 76 -0.98 13.39 -2.56
CA ILE A 76 -1.32 11.99 -2.26
C ILE A 76 -0.22 11.06 -2.78
N ALA A 77 0.22 11.22 -4.03
CA ALA A 77 1.26 10.39 -4.62
C ALA A 77 2.59 10.48 -3.85
N GLN A 78 2.99 11.69 -3.45
CA GLN A 78 4.19 11.92 -2.64
C GLN A 78 4.08 11.31 -1.25
N GLY A 79 2.93 11.47 -0.58
CA GLY A 79 2.67 10.87 0.72
C GLY A 79 2.67 9.34 0.66
N LEU A 80 2.07 8.75 -0.38
CA LEU A 80 2.10 7.30 -0.61
C LEU A 80 3.53 6.80 -0.85
N ALA A 81 4.33 7.54 -1.62
CA ALA A 81 5.72 7.20 -1.86
C ALA A 81 6.55 7.24 -0.57
N LYS A 82 6.30 8.20 0.33
CA LYS A 82 6.93 8.26 1.66
C LYS A 82 6.50 7.08 2.53
N ALA A 83 5.20 6.78 2.59
CA ALA A 83 4.67 5.67 3.36
C ALA A 83 5.21 4.32 2.87
N LEU A 84 5.29 4.11 1.55
CA LEU A 84 5.85 2.91 0.94
C LEU A 84 7.34 2.74 1.26
N ARG A 85 8.14 3.81 1.18
CA ARG A 85 9.56 3.77 1.57
C ARG A 85 9.74 3.43 3.06
N SER A 86 8.99 4.08 3.95
CA SER A 86 9.02 3.78 5.37
C SER A 86 8.68 2.30 5.66
N TYR A 87 7.67 1.77 4.98
CA TYR A 87 7.30 0.37 5.16
C TYR A 87 8.33 -0.59 4.55
N GLU A 88 8.93 -0.24 3.41
CA GLU A 88 10.01 -1.01 2.80
C GLU A 88 11.25 -1.09 3.72
N GLU A 89 11.64 0.03 4.34
CA GLU A 89 12.71 0.09 5.35
C GLU A 89 12.39 -0.77 6.58
N GLU A 90 11.15 -0.71 7.09
CA GLU A 90 10.69 -1.56 8.20
C GLU A 90 10.78 -3.06 7.84
N LEU A 91 10.34 -3.44 6.64
CA LEU A 91 10.39 -4.82 6.18
C LEU A 91 11.82 -5.31 5.92
N ALA A 92 12.71 -4.46 5.43
CA ALA A 92 14.13 -4.76 5.27
C ALA A 92 14.80 -4.97 6.64
N GLY A 93 14.49 -4.13 7.63
CA GLY A 93 14.96 -4.29 9.01
C GLY A 93 14.48 -5.59 9.68
N GLN A 94 13.37 -6.15 9.21
CA GLN A 94 12.84 -7.45 9.64
C GLN A 94 13.38 -8.63 8.80
N GLY A 95 14.20 -8.38 7.78
CA GLY A 95 14.72 -9.41 6.87
C GLY A 95 13.68 -10.01 5.93
N VAL A 96 12.53 -9.36 5.77
CA VAL A 96 11.43 -9.82 4.88
C VAL A 96 11.73 -9.45 3.43
N LEU A 97 12.30 -8.25 3.24
CA LEU A 97 12.85 -7.76 1.98
C LEU A 97 14.38 -7.81 2.05
N GLY A 98 15.01 -8.13 0.92
CA GLY A 98 16.46 -8.18 0.76
C GLY A 98 16.94 -7.12 -0.23
#